data_AF-A0A497YUN3-F1
#
_entry.id   AF-A0A497YUN3-F1
#
_cell.length_a   1.000
_cell.length_b   1.000
_cell.length_c   1.000
_cell.angle_alpha   90.00
_cell.angle_beta   90.00
_cell.angle_gamma   90.00
#
_symmetry.space_group_name_H-M   'P 1'
#
loop_
_entity.id
_entity.type
_entity.pdbx_description
1 polymer ?
#
loop_
_entity_poly.entity_id
_entity_poly.type
_entity_poly.pdbx_seq_one_letter_code
_entity_poly.pdbx_strand_id
1 'polypeptide(L)'
;MKKWHIGLLAIAVLLAGCSEDKVEQTGTDSPNASEQGVEVEEVEIPEYSVLEMDVFEDAGIIRRDYWVLPDDIFICEEQIELLITDAVNQAGDDGPYNSVLINVIDDERSIDELRTFAEGQHSPYGNWARSSEVEAGDYSNHELVIETGSLRNDQIPADYEAGAYPTEEELDVFYYILDKVHEELDSAGPEEFIDGDKIVRESAQELSISYEEAEAIMEKAKNR
;
A
#
# COMPACT_ATOMS: atom_id res chain seq x y z
N MET A 1 -42.29 16.83 30.06
CA MET A 1 -41.51 17.64 29.09
C MET A 1 -40.21 18.10 29.74
N LYS A 2 -39.12 17.34 29.55
CA LYS A 2 -37.76 17.70 29.95
C LYS A 2 -36.90 17.63 28.69
N LYS A 3 -36.25 18.75 28.37
CA LYS A 3 -35.48 18.96 27.15
C LYS A 3 -34.14 18.23 27.24
N TRP A 4 -33.79 17.53 26.19
CA TRP A 4 -32.50 16.87 25.99
C TRP A 4 -31.47 17.94 25.60
N HIS A 5 -30.30 17.91 26.23
CA HIS A 5 -29.12 18.63 25.77
C HIS A 5 -28.38 17.73 24.79
N ILE A 6 -28.45 18.06 23.50
CA ILE A 6 -27.56 17.51 22.47
C ILE A 6 -26.28 18.33 22.57
N GLY A 7 -25.21 17.68 23.05
CA GLY A 7 -23.85 18.22 22.94
C GLY A 7 -23.38 18.03 21.51
N LEU A 8 -23.15 19.15 20.82
CA LEU A 8 -22.43 19.19 19.56
C LEU A 8 -20.95 18.87 19.86
N LEU A 9 -20.49 17.69 19.45
CA LEU A 9 -19.06 17.39 19.32
C LEU A 9 -18.62 17.96 17.97
N ALA A 10 -17.83 19.03 17.99
CA ALA A 10 -17.18 19.54 16.80
C ALA A 10 -15.94 18.66 16.54
N ILE A 11 -16.01 17.82 15.51
CA ILE A 11 -14.83 17.15 14.95
C ILE A 11 -14.16 18.19 14.06
N ALA A 12 -12.97 18.62 14.48
CA ALA A 12 -12.08 19.40 13.64
C ALA A 12 -11.41 18.42 12.67
N VAL A 13 -11.86 18.43 11.41
CA VAL A 13 -11.18 17.75 10.31
C VAL A 13 -9.96 18.61 9.95
N LEU A 14 -8.77 18.15 10.30
CA LEU A 14 -7.51 18.67 9.76
C LEU A 14 -7.34 18.03 8.38
N LEU A 15 -7.79 18.74 7.34
CA LEU A 15 -7.36 18.46 5.97
C LEU A 15 -5.94 19.01 5.83
N ALA A 16 -4.94 18.17 6.05
CA ALA A 16 -3.61 18.40 5.48
C ALA A 16 -3.75 18.11 3.98
N GLY A 17 -4.01 19.16 3.20
CA GLY A 17 -4.10 19.06 1.75
C GLY A 17 -2.70 18.98 1.16
N CYS A 18 -2.33 17.82 0.62
CA CYS A 18 -1.28 17.73 -0.39
C CYS A 18 -1.76 18.54 -1.62
N SER A 19 -1.16 19.70 -1.83
CA SER A 19 -1.51 20.61 -2.91
C SER A 19 -0.77 20.23 -4.18
N GLU A 20 -1.45 19.68 -5.18
CA GLU A 20 -0.96 19.59 -6.55
C GLU A 20 -1.03 20.97 -7.24
N ASP A 21 0.02 21.79 -7.13
CA ASP A 21 0.16 22.98 -7.99
C ASP A 21 1.09 22.66 -9.18
N LYS A 22 0.48 22.20 -10.28
CA LYS A 22 1.08 22.25 -11.62
C LYS A 22 1.21 23.70 -12.07
N VAL A 23 2.36 24.32 -11.85
CA VAL A 23 2.67 25.66 -12.39
C VAL A 23 3.28 25.54 -13.79
N GLU A 24 2.45 25.82 -14.81
CA GLU A 24 2.88 26.14 -16.17
C GLU A 24 3.81 27.36 -16.17
N GLN A 25 5.07 27.17 -16.58
CA GLN A 25 6.00 28.26 -16.84
C GLN A 25 5.65 29.00 -18.14
N THR A 26 5.19 30.24 -18.02
CA THR A 26 5.38 31.27 -19.06
C THR A 26 6.17 32.44 -18.47
N GLY A 27 7.32 32.76 -19.06
CA GLY A 27 8.21 33.83 -18.59
C GLY A 27 7.60 35.22 -18.79
N THR A 28 8.01 36.23 -18.00
CA THR A 28 9.14 37.15 -18.26
C THR A 28 9.24 38.19 -17.11
N ASP A 29 10.47 38.55 -16.75
CA ASP A 29 10.96 39.75 -16.04
C ASP A 29 10.70 40.01 -14.54
N SER A 30 11.82 40.10 -13.82
CA SER A 30 12.05 40.55 -12.42
C SER A 30 12.05 42.09 -12.28
N PRO A 31 12.22 42.71 -11.08
CA PRO A 31 12.15 42.18 -9.71
C PRO A 31 11.28 43.05 -8.77
N ASN A 32 10.57 42.43 -7.82
CA ASN A 32 10.32 43.10 -6.54
C ASN A 32 10.25 42.04 -5.43
N ALA A 33 11.38 41.89 -4.73
CA ALA A 33 11.53 40.95 -3.63
C ALA A 33 10.71 41.43 -2.43
N SER A 34 9.53 40.86 -2.27
CA SER A 34 8.96 40.59 -0.95
C SER A 34 9.12 39.11 -0.70
N GLU A 35 10.18 38.75 0.03
CA GLU A 35 10.34 37.43 0.65
C GLU A 35 9.19 37.23 1.65
N GLN A 36 8.04 36.75 1.15
CA GLN A 36 7.17 35.91 1.96
C GLN A 36 7.78 34.52 1.85
N GLY A 37 8.56 34.14 2.87
CA GLY A 37 9.00 32.77 3.03
C GLY A 37 7.76 31.89 3.08
N VAL A 38 7.52 31.17 1.99
CA VAL A 38 6.66 29.99 2.02
C VAL A 38 7.44 29.00 2.87
N GLU A 39 6.99 28.81 4.11
CA GLU A 39 7.35 27.62 4.90
C GLU A 39 6.88 26.44 4.07
N VAL A 40 7.80 25.81 3.34
CA VAL A 40 7.56 24.50 2.75
C VAL A 40 7.55 23.57 3.94
N GLU A 41 6.38 23.06 4.32
CA GLU A 41 6.32 21.95 5.28
C GLU A 41 7.11 20.79 4.66
N GLU A 42 8.20 20.42 5.32
CA GLU A 42 9.03 19.30 4.92
C GLU A 42 8.23 18.01 5.20
N VAL A 43 7.96 17.22 4.16
CA VAL A 43 7.22 15.97 4.31
C VAL A 43 8.12 14.98 5.06
N GLU A 44 7.67 14.54 6.23
CA GLU A 44 8.40 13.59 7.07
C GLU A 44 8.23 12.15 6.56
N ILE A 45 9.27 11.33 6.74
CA ILE A 45 9.20 9.88 6.48
C ILE A 45 8.21 9.27 7.47
N PRO A 46 7.13 8.60 7.02
CA PRO A 46 6.17 7.97 7.94
C PRO A 46 6.84 6.86 8.76
N GLU A 47 6.36 6.64 9.99
CA GLU A 47 6.77 5.48 10.78
C GLU A 47 6.23 4.19 10.14
N TYR A 48 7.04 3.13 10.14
CA TYR A 48 6.67 1.84 9.56
C TYR A 48 7.43 0.69 10.22
N SER A 49 6.95 -0.52 9.97
CA SER A 49 7.57 -1.77 10.38
C SER A 49 7.89 -2.65 9.17
N VAL A 50 9.01 -3.38 9.23
CA VAL A 50 9.30 -4.48 8.30
C VAL A 50 8.75 -5.76 8.91
N LEU A 51 7.68 -6.31 8.32
CA LEU A 51 7.00 -7.50 8.83
C LEU A 51 7.70 -8.80 8.41
N GLU A 52 8.16 -8.83 7.16
CA GLU A 52 8.84 -9.99 6.59
C GLU A 52 9.98 -9.55 5.68
N MET A 53 11.05 -10.33 5.71
CA MET A 53 12.19 -10.19 4.81
C MET A 53 12.50 -11.57 4.23
N ASP A 54 12.28 -11.70 2.92
CA ASP A 54 12.71 -12.86 2.16
C ASP A 54 14.04 -12.58 1.45
N VAL A 55 14.88 -13.61 1.38
CA VAL A 55 16.13 -13.57 0.62
C VAL A 55 16.14 -14.70 -0.38
N PHE A 56 16.07 -14.34 -1.66
CA PHE A 56 16.24 -15.26 -2.76
C PHE A 56 17.70 -15.27 -3.23
N GLU A 57 18.34 -16.43 -3.13
CA GLU A 57 19.69 -16.66 -3.63
C GLU A 57 19.68 -17.74 -4.71
N ASP A 58 19.92 -17.36 -5.97
CA ASP A 58 20.13 -18.32 -7.06
C ASP A 58 21.17 -17.81 -8.06
N ALA A 59 22.00 -18.72 -8.56
CA ALA A 59 23.04 -18.43 -9.55
C ALA A 59 23.95 -17.22 -9.23
N GLY A 60 24.15 -16.91 -7.93
CA GLY A 60 24.94 -15.76 -7.47
C GLY A 60 24.19 -14.42 -7.47
N ILE A 61 22.88 -14.44 -7.70
CA ILE A 61 21.97 -13.31 -7.56
C ILE A 61 21.39 -13.35 -6.15
N ILE A 62 21.48 -12.24 -5.43
CA ILE A 62 20.83 -11.99 -4.15
C ILE A 62 19.71 -10.99 -4.38
N ARG A 63 18.47 -11.44 -4.22
CA ARG A 63 17.30 -10.56 -4.19
C ARG A 63 16.73 -10.55 -2.78
N ARG A 64 16.43 -9.36 -2.28
CA ARG A 64 15.75 -9.17 -0.99
C ARG A 64 14.34 -8.66 -1.26
N ASP A 65 13.35 -9.23 -0.59
CA ASP A 65 11.97 -8.77 -0.66
C ASP A 65 11.53 -8.38 0.75
N TYR A 66 11.17 -7.11 0.94
CA TYR A 66 10.76 -6.54 2.23
C TYR A 66 9.27 -6.27 2.17
N TRP A 67 8.53 -6.71 3.18
CA TRP A 67 7.12 -6.38 3.39
C TRP A 67 7.01 -5.32 4.46
N VAL A 68 6.54 -4.13 4.09
CA VAL A 68 6.52 -2.95 4.97
C VAL A 68 5.10 -2.51 5.25
N LEU A 69 4.77 -2.36 6.53
CA LEU A 69 3.48 -1.89 7.01
C LEU A 69 3.68 -0.52 7.68
N PRO A 70 3.19 0.58 7.08
CA PRO A 70 3.14 1.88 7.73
C PRO A 70 2.28 1.86 8.99
N ASP A 71 2.65 2.63 10.01
CA ASP A 71 1.84 2.79 11.22
C ASP A 71 0.52 3.54 10.94
N ASP A 72 0.54 4.44 9.95
CA ASP A 72 -0.65 5.04 9.33
C ASP A 72 -0.66 4.69 7.84
N ILE A 73 -1.71 4.01 7.39
CA ILE A 73 -1.87 3.59 5.99
C ILE A 73 -2.34 4.72 5.08
N PHE A 74 -2.88 5.81 5.64
CA PHE A 74 -3.38 6.96 4.88
C PHE A 74 -2.26 7.95 4.54
N ILE A 75 -1.18 7.43 3.94
CA ILE A 75 -0.02 8.20 3.47
C ILE A 75 -0.16 8.58 2.00
N CYS A 76 0.37 9.75 1.62
CA CYS A 76 0.37 10.21 0.22
C CYS A 76 1.51 9.60 -0.60
N GLU A 77 1.51 9.81 -1.92
CA GLU A 77 2.56 9.31 -2.82
C GLU A 77 3.97 9.76 -2.41
N GLU A 78 4.14 11.04 -2.04
CA GLU A 78 5.45 11.56 -1.60
C GLU A 78 5.96 10.84 -0.32
N GLN A 79 5.06 10.51 0.61
CA GLN A 79 5.40 9.74 1.81
C GLN A 79 5.73 8.28 1.48
N ILE A 80 5.04 7.69 0.49
CA ILE A 80 5.36 6.34 -0.03
C ILE A 80 6.77 6.33 -0.63
N GLU A 81 7.11 7.33 -1.45
CA GLU A 81 8.46 7.45 -2.04
C GLU A 81 9.55 7.55 -0.97
N LEU A 82 9.31 8.36 0.07
CA LEU A 82 10.21 8.51 1.21
C LEU A 82 10.37 7.20 2.00
N LEU A 83 9.26 6.52 2.31
CA LEU A 83 9.26 5.24 3.03
C LEU A 83 10.02 4.18 2.24
N ILE A 84 9.74 4.03 0.94
CA ILE A 84 10.40 3.03 0.09
C ILE A 84 11.91 3.34 -0.01
N THR A 85 12.28 4.61 -0.17
CA THR A 85 13.69 5.02 -0.22
C THR A 85 14.42 4.68 1.07
N ASP A 86 13.79 4.93 2.22
CA ASP A 86 14.33 4.57 3.53
C ASP A 86 14.50 3.05 3.68
N ALA A 87 13.49 2.26 3.31
CA ALA A 87 13.53 0.80 3.35
C ALA A 87 14.62 0.21 2.42
N VAL A 88 14.85 0.81 1.25
CA VAL A 88 15.96 0.43 0.34
C VAL A 88 17.33 0.69 0.98
N ASN A 89 17.48 1.81 1.71
CA ASN A 89 18.70 2.12 2.44
C ASN A 89 18.92 1.10 3.57
N GLN A 90 17.87 0.80 4.34
CA GLN A 90 17.91 -0.23 5.38
C GLN A 90 18.31 -1.60 4.82
N ALA A 91 17.77 -2.00 3.66
CA ALA A 91 18.16 -3.24 3.00
C ALA A 91 19.65 -3.27 2.61
N GLY A 92 20.24 -2.10 2.30
CA GLY A 92 21.67 -1.96 2.04
C GLY A 92 22.53 -2.14 3.29
N ASP A 93 22.05 -1.65 4.44
CA ASP A 93 22.69 -1.83 5.74
C ASP A 93 22.61 -3.28 6.24
N ASP A 94 21.53 -4.00 5.91
CA ASP A 94 21.35 -5.42 6.21
C ASP A 94 22.23 -6.35 5.36
N GLY A 95 22.88 -5.81 4.32
CA GLY A 95 23.93 -6.46 3.55
C GLY A 95 23.79 -6.31 2.04
N PRO A 96 24.82 -6.68 1.26
CA PRO A 96 24.84 -6.47 -0.18
C PRO A 96 23.74 -7.28 -0.89
N TYR A 97 23.16 -6.69 -1.93
CA TYR A 97 22.19 -7.34 -2.81
C TYR A 97 22.44 -6.97 -4.28
N ASN A 98 21.87 -7.76 -5.19
CA ASN A 98 21.78 -7.38 -6.61
C ASN A 98 20.51 -6.57 -6.87
N SER A 99 19.41 -6.93 -6.21
CA SER A 99 18.13 -6.22 -6.29
C SER A 99 17.39 -6.26 -4.96
N VAL A 100 16.58 -5.25 -4.67
CA VAL A 100 15.60 -5.27 -3.58
C VAL A 100 14.22 -4.87 -4.10
N LEU A 101 13.18 -5.56 -3.64
CA LEU A 101 11.78 -5.17 -3.78
C LEU A 101 11.24 -4.80 -2.40
N ILE A 102 10.54 -3.67 -2.33
CA ILE A 102 9.81 -3.20 -1.16
C ILE A 102 8.31 -3.30 -1.50
N ASN A 103 7.57 -4.08 -0.73
CA ASN A 103 6.13 -4.27 -0.86
C ASN A 103 5.43 -3.49 0.27
N VAL A 104 4.74 -2.40 -0.07
CA VAL A 104 4.00 -1.60 0.91
C VAL A 104 2.58 -2.14 1.03
N ILE A 105 2.19 -2.49 2.24
CA ILE A 105 0.93 -3.17 2.56
C ILE A 105 0.13 -2.41 3.61
N ASP A 106 -1.18 -2.67 3.60
CA ASP A 106 -2.19 -2.05 4.45
C ASP A 106 -2.58 -2.91 5.66
N ASP A 107 -2.28 -4.19 5.61
CA ASP A 107 -2.65 -5.20 6.60
C ASP A 107 -1.63 -6.35 6.56
N GLU A 108 -1.24 -6.90 7.71
CA GLU A 108 -0.26 -8.00 7.78
C GLU A 108 -0.70 -9.25 6.99
N ARG A 109 -2.01 -9.49 6.89
CA ARG A 109 -2.59 -10.61 6.14
C ARG A 109 -2.44 -10.43 4.63
N SER A 110 -2.09 -9.23 4.15
CA SER A 110 -1.83 -8.96 2.74
C SER A 110 -0.58 -9.67 2.21
N ILE A 111 0.34 -10.09 3.09
CA ILE A 111 1.55 -10.83 2.70
C ILE A 111 1.19 -12.17 2.06
N ASP A 112 0.35 -12.98 2.72
CA ASP A 112 -0.08 -14.30 2.21
C ASP A 112 -0.88 -14.19 0.90
N GLU A 113 -1.54 -13.04 0.69
CA GLU A 113 -2.34 -12.74 -0.50
C GLU A 113 -1.56 -12.04 -1.61
N LEU A 114 -0.28 -11.72 -1.37
CA LEU A 114 0.59 -10.94 -2.25
C LEU A 114 -0.08 -9.63 -2.72
N ARG A 115 -0.73 -8.92 -1.78
CA ARG A 115 -1.41 -7.65 -2.05
C ARG A 115 -0.59 -6.49 -1.54
N THR A 116 -0.39 -5.49 -2.39
CA THR A 116 0.34 -4.26 -2.11
C THR A 116 -0.48 -3.08 -2.62
N PHE A 117 -0.32 -1.92 -1.99
CA PHE A 117 -0.82 -0.65 -2.52
C PHE A 117 0.31 0.25 -3.05
N ALA A 118 1.57 -0.16 -2.87
CA ALA A 118 2.71 0.38 -3.58
C ALA A 118 3.86 -0.63 -3.59
N GLU A 119 4.69 -0.56 -4.62
CA GLU A 119 5.89 -1.36 -4.76
C GLU A 119 7.09 -0.49 -5.15
N GLY A 120 8.24 -0.79 -4.58
CA GLY A 120 9.50 -0.13 -4.85
C GLY A 120 10.58 -1.11 -5.25
N GLN A 121 11.07 -1.02 -6.48
CA GLN A 121 12.12 -1.90 -6.99
C GLN A 121 13.41 -1.12 -7.21
N HIS A 122 14.44 -1.42 -6.41
CA HIS A 122 15.80 -0.93 -6.61
C HIS A 122 16.66 -2.03 -7.24
N SER A 123 16.87 -1.92 -8.55
CA SER A 123 17.55 -2.92 -9.39
C SER A 123 18.45 -2.26 -10.43
N PRO A 124 19.36 -3.03 -11.06
CA PRO A 124 20.17 -2.52 -12.16
C PRO A 124 19.28 -2.02 -13.30
N TYR A 125 19.41 -0.74 -13.62
CA TYR A 125 18.62 -0.05 -14.66
C TYR A 125 17.11 -0.19 -14.44
N GLY A 126 16.68 -0.23 -13.17
CA GLY A 126 15.27 -0.34 -12.76
C GLY A 126 14.63 -1.69 -13.07
N ASN A 127 15.40 -2.70 -13.50
CA ASN A 127 14.86 -3.97 -13.96
C ASN A 127 15.53 -5.16 -13.28
N TRP A 128 14.79 -5.86 -12.41
CA TRP A 128 15.27 -7.04 -11.69
C TRP A 128 15.85 -8.11 -12.64
N ALA A 129 15.33 -8.27 -13.87
CA ALA A 129 15.83 -9.27 -14.82
C ALA A 129 17.30 -9.05 -15.20
N ARG A 130 17.84 -7.85 -14.92
CA ARG A 130 19.24 -7.47 -15.14
C ARG A 130 20.12 -7.63 -13.90
N SER A 131 19.60 -8.24 -12.83
CA SER A 131 20.34 -8.46 -11.57
C SER A 131 21.63 -9.26 -11.75
N SER A 132 21.69 -10.14 -12.76
CA SER A 132 22.88 -10.93 -13.09
C SER A 132 23.99 -10.14 -13.79
N GLU A 133 23.73 -8.89 -14.21
CA GLU A 133 24.70 -8.05 -14.92
C GLU A 133 25.64 -7.29 -13.99
N VAL A 134 25.36 -7.27 -12.70
CA VAL A 134 26.16 -6.59 -11.67
C VAL A 134 26.46 -7.53 -10.51
N GLU A 135 27.51 -7.23 -9.76
CA GLU A 135 27.80 -7.93 -8.50
C GLU A 135 26.95 -7.35 -7.36
N ALA A 136 26.59 -8.19 -6.38
CA ALA A 136 25.88 -7.72 -5.20
C ALA A 136 26.69 -6.62 -4.49
N GLY A 137 26.06 -5.48 -4.20
CA GLY A 137 26.72 -4.30 -3.62
C GLY A 137 27.29 -3.29 -4.64
N ASP A 138 27.28 -3.58 -5.94
CA ASP A 138 27.56 -2.57 -6.97
C ASP A 138 26.26 -1.87 -7.39
N TYR A 139 25.97 -0.75 -6.74
CA TYR A 139 24.75 0.04 -6.98
C TYR A 139 24.91 1.13 -8.05
N SER A 140 26.03 1.15 -8.79
CA SER A 140 26.38 2.26 -9.69
C SER A 140 25.46 2.46 -10.89
N ASN A 141 24.69 1.43 -11.25
CA ASN A 141 23.72 1.45 -12.34
C ASN A 141 22.30 1.19 -11.85
N HIS A 142 22.03 1.23 -10.55
CA HIS A 142 20.69 0.98 -10.04
C HIS A 142 19.79 2.18 -10.24
N GLU A 143 18.52 1.88 -10.45
CA GLU A 143 17.44 2.85 -10.47
C GLU A 143 16.35 2.33 -9.52
N LEU A 144 15.76 3.25 -8.75
CA LEU A 144 14.59 2.98 -7.95
C LEU A 144 13.36 3.30 -8.80
N VAL A 145 12.56 2.27 -9.09
CA VAL A 145 11.27 2.39 -9.76
C VAL A 145 10.18 2.17 -8.72
N ILE A 146 9.25 3.11 -8.62
CA ILE A 146 8.15 3.07 -7.66
C ILE A 146 6.84 3.05 -8.45
N GLU A 147 5.96 2.12 -8.07
CA GLU A 147 4.62 1.99 -8.61
C GLU A 147 3.63 2.13 -7.44
N THR A 148 2.68 3.04 -7.56
CA THR A 148 1.61 3.28 -6.58
C THR A 148 0.29 2.69 -7.08
N GLY A 149 -0.57 2.30 -6.14
CA GLY A 149 -1.81 1.59 -6.40
C GLY A 149 -1.64 0.07 -6.38
N SER A 150 -2.75 -0.63 -6.57
CA SER A 150 -2.79 -2.09 -6.70
C SER A 150 -2.91 -2.51 -8.16
N LEU A 151 -2.69 -3.80 -8.46
CA LEU A 151 -2.89 -4.37 -9.80
C LEU A 151 -4.28 -4.12 -10.41
N ARG A 152 -5.25 -3.70 -9.58
CA ARG A 152 -6.65 -3.48 -9.96
C ARG A 152 -7.02 -2.02 -10.07
N ASN A 153 -6.26 -1.13 -9.43
CA ASN A 153 -6.62 0.28 -9.30
C ASN A 153 -5.38 1.13 -8.99
N ASP A 154 -5.23 2.27 -9.65
CA ASP A 154 -4.10 3.19 -9.46
C ASP A 154 -4.28 4.10 -8.21
N GLN A 155 -5.14 3.70 -7.25
CA GLN A 155 -5.42 4.49 -6.05
C GLN A 155 -4.68 3.93 -4.84
N ILE A 156 -4.20 4.82 -3.97
CA ILE A 156 -3.66 4.49 -2.66
C ILE A 156 -4.71 4.75 -1.56
N PRO A 157 -4.56 4.24 -0.32
CA PRO A 157 -5.56 4.43 0.74
C PRO A 157 -5.95 5.90 0.98
N ALA A 158 -5.00 6.83 0.82
CA ALA A 158 -5.23 8.27 0.95
C ALA A 158 -6.15 8.87 -0.14
N ASP A 159 -6.32 8.21 -1.29
CA ASP A 159 -7.17 8.68 -2.39
C ASP A 159 -8.66 8.35 -2.19
N TYR A 160 -8.98 7.50 -1.21
CA TYR A 160 -10.36 7.09 -0.98
C TYR A 160 -11.14 8.22 -0.31
N GLU A 161 -12.33 8.49 -0.84
CA GLU A 161 -13.29 9.33 -0.13
C GLU A 161 -13.57 8.77 1.27
N ALA A 162 -13.84 9.64 2.24
CA ALA A 162 -14.06 9.23 3.63
C ALA A 162 -15.10 8.10 3.73
N GLY A 163 -14.65 6.93 4.20
CA GLY A 163 -15.47 5.72 4.34
C GLY A 163 -15.53 4.80 3.12
N ALA A 164 -14.85 5.13 2.01
CA ALA A 164 -14.71 4.26 0.85
C ALA A 164 -13.58 3.23 0.99
N TYR A 165 -12.59 3.50 1.84
CA TYR A 165 -11.57 2.51 2.23
C TYR A 165 -12.11 1.54 3.30
N PRO A 166 -11.83 0.22 3.23
CA PRO A 166 -12.30 -0.75 4.23
C PRO A 166 -11.85 -0.39 5.64
N THR A 167 -12.73 -0.55 6.61
CA THR A 167 -12.36 -0.52 8.04
C THR A 167 -11.71 -1.84 8.44
N GLU A 168 -11.02 -1.86 9.58
CA GLU A 168 -10.44 -3.10 10.16
C GLU A 168 -11.48 -4.22 10.30
N GLU A 169 -12.68 -3.92 10.80
CA GLU A 169 -13.78 -4.90 10.91
C GLU A 169 -14.25 -5.43 9.54
N GLU A 170 -14.23 -4.58 8.51
CA GLU A 170 -14.56 -5.00 7.14
C GLU A 170 -13.43 -5.84 6.52
N LEU A 171 -12.16 -5.54 6.82
CA LEU A 171 -11.02 -6.37 6.43
C LEU A 171 -11.09 -7.76 7.08
N ASP A 172 -11.47 -7.85 8.35
CA ASP A 172 -11.67 -9.13 9.03
C ASP A 172 -12.71 -10.01 8.33
N VAL A 173 -13.83 -9.42 7.92
CA VAL A 173 -14.86 -10.12 7.13
C VAL A 173 -14.30 -10.54 5.76
N PHE A 174 -13.58 -9.65 5.08
CA PHE A 174 -12.98 -9.94 3.78
C PHE A 174 -12.01 -11.12 3.84
N TYR A 175 -11.07 -11.12 4.79
CA TYR A 175 -10.10 -12.19 4.94
C TYR A 175 -10.74 -13.50 5.39
N TYR A 176 -11.74 -13.44 6.27
CA TYR A 176 -12.52 -14.63 6.60
C TYR A 176 -13.13 -15.31 5.37
N ILE A 177 -13.74 -14.52 4.48
CA ILE A 177 -14.34 -15.03 3.24
C ILE A 177 -13.24 -15.55 2.30
N LEU A 178 -12.10 -14.86 2.22
CA LEU A 178 -10.99 -15.26 1.37
C LEU A 178 -10.37 -16.59 1.80
N ASP A 179 -10.18 -16.78 3.10
CA ASP A 179 -9.76 -18.05 3.69
C ASP A 179 -10.73 -19.18 3.32
N LYS A 180 -12.05 -18.93 3.37
CA LYS A 180 -13.06 -19.90 2.93
C LYS A 180 -12.95 -20.24 1.45
N VAL A 181 -12.65 -19.25 0.60
CA VAL A 181 -12.40 -19.49 -0.83
C VAL A 181 -11.17 -20.38 -1.01
N HIS A 182 -10.09 -20.16 -0.26
CA HIS A 182 -8.88 -20.98 -0.30
C HIS A 182 -9.11 -22.40 0.23
N GLU A 183 -9.83 -22.57 1.35
CA GLU A 183 -10.21 -23.88 1.88
C GLU A 183 -10.99 -24.73 0.86
N GLU A 184 -11.93 -24.10 0.14
CA GLU A 184 -12.69 -24.77 -0.92
C GLU A 184 -11.83 -25.05 -2.16
N LEU A 185 -10.92 -24.14 -2.54
CA LEU A 185 -9.96 -24.34 -3.64
C LEU A 185 -9.03 -25.53 -3.40
N ASP A 186 -8.50 -25.64 -2.19
CA ASP A 186 -7.59 -26.72 -1.81
C ASP A 186 -8.30 -28.08 -1.74
N SER A 187 -9.61 -28.06 -1.43
CA SER A 187 -10.45 -29.26 -1.35
C SER A 187 -11.03 -29.67 -2.70
N ALA A 188 -11.15 -28.72 -3.64
CA ALA A 188 -11.73 -28.91 -4.96
C ALA A 188 -10.81 -29.71 -5.89
N GLY A 189 -11.40 -30.59 -6.70
CA GLY A 189 -10.68 -31.20 -7.82
C GLY A 189 -10.32 -30.17 -8.91
N PRO A 190 -9.32 -30.43 -9.77
CA PRO A 190 -8.90 -29.48 -10.82
C PRO A 190 -9.98 -29.16 -11.88
N GLU A 191 -11.10 -29.89 -11.89
CA GLU A 191 -12.25 -29.66 -12.78
C GLU A 191 -13.49 -29.14 -12.03
N GLU A 192 -13.40 -28.93 -10.72
CA GLU A 192 -14.53 -28.53 -9.90
C GLU A 192 -14.69 -27.01 -9.90
N PHE A 193 -15.90 -26.55 -10.21
CA PHE A 193 -16.23 -25.14 -10.21
C PHE A 193 -16.59 -24.70 -8.80
N ILE A 194 -15.90 -23.68 -8.30
CA ILE A 194 -16.16 -23.08 -7.01
C ILE A 194 -17.11 -21.93 -7.17
N ASP A 195 -18.25 -22.05 -6.51
CA ASP A 195 -19.27 -21.02 -6.51
C ASP A 195 -18.96 -19.97 -5.43
N GLY A 196 -18.27 -18.90 -5.82
CA GLY A 196 -17.93 -17.81 -4.91
C GLY A 196 -19.14 -17.11 -4.28
N ASP A 197 -20.28 -17.03 -4.99
CA ASP A 197 -21.53 -16.45 -4.46
C ASP A 197 -22.07 -17.30 -3.31
N LYS A 198 -22.01 -18.63 -3.46
CA LYS A 198 -22.35 -19.56 -2.38
C LYS A 198 -21.47 -19.35 -1.16
N ILE A 199 -20.14 -19.22 -1.33
CA ILE A 199 -19.19 -19.03 -0.22
C ILE A 199 -19.47 -17.72 0.53
N VAL A 200 -19.73 -16.63 -0.20
CA VAL A 200 -20.09 -15.34 0.41
C VAL A 200 -21.40 -15.45 1.20
N ARG A 201 -22.43 -16.14 0.67
CA ARG A 201 -23.70 -16.37 1.40
C ARG A 201 -23.51 -17.16 2.68
N GLU A 202 -22.75 -18.25 2.62
CA GLU A 202 -22.51 -19.12 3.77
C GLU A 202 -21.70 -18.38 4.85
N SER A 203 -20.67 -17.64 4.44
CA SER A 203 -19.85 -16.82 5.33
C SER A 203 -20.66 -15.69 5.99
N ALA A 204 -21.51 -15.00 5.24
CA ALA A 204 -22.40 -13.98 5.79
C ALA A 204 -23.31 -14.54 6.90
N GLN A 205 -23.84 -15.75 6.70
CA GLN A 205 -24.65 -16.44 7.70
C GLN A 205 -23.85 -16.79 8.96
N GLU A 206 -22.61 -17.26 8.82
CA GLU A 206 -21.73 -17.62 9.94
C GLU A 206 -21.32 -16.38 10.76
N LEU A 207 -21.00 -15.28 10.07
CA LEU A 207 -20.64 -14.00 10.66
C LEU A 207 -21.85 -13.20 11.20
N SER A 208 -23.07 -13.70 10.98
CA SER A 208 -24.32 -13.03 11.38
C SER A 208 -24.50 -11.63 10.77
N ILE A 209 -24.00 -11.43 9.56
CA ILE A 209 -24.21 -10.21 8.74
C ILE A 209 -25.14 -10.51 7.57
N SER A 210 -25.64 -9.46 6.90
CA SER A 210 -26.44 -9.67 5.68
C SER A 210 -25.56 -10.07 4.49
N TYR A 211 -26.16 -10.76 3.51
CA TYR A 211 -25.45 -11.11 2.28
C TYR A 211 -25.01 -9.86 1.51
N GLU A 212 -25.90 -8.86 1.43
CA GLU A 212 -25.64 -7.59 0.77
C GLU A 212 -24.49 -6.81 1.43
N GLU A 213 -24.36 -6.91 2.76
CA GLU A 213 -23.25 -6.33 3.52
C GLU A 213 -21.94 -7.05 3.24
N ALA A 214 -21.93 -8.39 3.24
CA ALA A 214 -20.76 -9.17 2.86
C ALA A 214 -20.30 -8.87 1.42
N GLU A 215 -21.23 -8.77 0.46
CA GLU A 215 -20.90 -8.38 -0.92
C GLU A 215 -20.30 -6.97 -0.99
N ALA A 216 -20.88 -6.01 -0.28
CA ALA A 216 -20.36 -4.63 -0.26
C ALA A 216 -18.94 -4.58 0.31
N ILE A 217 -18.67 -5.31 1.40
CA ILE A 217 -17.34 -5.44 1.99
C ILE A 217 -16.36 -6.05 0.99
N MET A 218 -16.74 -7.18 0.36
CA MET A 218 -15.89 -7.84 -0.63
C MET A 218 -15.56 -6.93 -1.81
N GLU A 219 -16.51 -6.15 -2.30
CA GLU A 219 -16.28 -5.20 -3.39
C GLU A 219 -15.36 -4.06 -2.96
N LYS A 220 -15.61 -3.50 -1.77
CA LYS A 220 -14.80 -2.43 -1.19
C LYS A 220 -13.34 -2.85 -1.01
N ALA A 221 -13.11 -4.03 -0.42
CA ALA A 221 -11.77 -4.56 -0.17
C ALA A 221 -11.07 -5.09 -1.44
N LYS A 222 -11.79 -5.49 -2.49
CA LYS A 222 -11.18 -5.89 -3.76
C LYS A 222 -10.58 -4.73 -4.55
N ASN A 223 -11.12 -3.54 -4.34
CA ASN A 223 -10.75 -2.33 -5.07
C ASN A 223 -9.70 -1.51 -4.32
N ARG A 224 -9.29 -1.93 -3.12
CA ARG A 224 -8.10 -1.44 -2.41
C ARG A 224 -6.82 -1.90 -3.13
#